data_AF-A0A942P4E5-F1
#
_entry.id   AF-A0A942P4E5-F1
#
_cell.length_a   1.000
_cell.length_b   1.000
_cell.length_c   1.000
_cell.angle_alpha   90.00
_cell.angle_beta   90.00
_cell.angle_gamma   90.00
#
_symmetry.space_group_name_H-M   'P 1'
#
loop_
_entity.id
_entity.type
_entity.pdbx_description
1 polymer ?
#
loop_
_entity_poly.entity_id
_entity_poly.type
_entity_poly.pdbx_seq_one_letter_code
_entity_poly.pdbx_strand_id
1 'polypeptide(L)'
;PHIRTKARREELAKRFKNPVDSFKIVIVRDMWLTGFDVPPLHTMYIDKPMQGHGLMQAIARVNRVYKDKPGGLIVDYLGLAYHLQKALATYTEAGRSTESVLDQEQAVNELLKRYEICKGLFYNFDWSKYFTGTAQEKLNVLPRALEHILAQEDGKKRLLQAVRELSLSFALSVPDPRALAIRDDVAFFQAVRAALVKSTVDGEQSAEDLDQAIRQILSRAVAASDQVIDIFAAAGLQKPEVSILSEEFLAEVRDMPQKNLAIELLRKLLNDELKTRMKKNLVQSRSFTEMLERTIRAYQNRTIESAEVIAELINLAEEIREAQKRGEKLNLNDDEIAFYDALEVNDSAVQVLGDDALKGIARELVETVRNNVTIDWTVRETVRAKLRVMVKRILRKYGYPPDMQEKATTTVLEQAELIARDWVG
;
A
#
# COMPACT_ATOMS: atom_id res chain seq x y z
N PRO A 1 -15.18 13.01 45.09
CA PRO A 1 -15.62 14.41 44.84
C PRO A 1 -15.34 14.82 43.39
N HIS A 2 -16.31 15.42 42.69
CA HIS A 2 -16.10 15.91 41.32
C HIS A 2 -15.50 17.32 41.36
N ILE A 3 -14.43 17.54 40.59
CA ILE A 3 -13.73 18.85 40.48
C ILE A 3 -14.60 19.91 39.77
N ARG A 4 -15.67 19.49 39.07
CA ARG A 4 -16.54 20.36 38.25
C ARG A 4 -17.94 20.48 38.83
N THR A 5 -18.50 21.69 38.79
CA THR A 5 -19.89 21.99 39.18
C THR A 5 -20.89 21.28 38.25
N LYS A 6 -22.15 21.15 38.69
CA LYS A 6 -23.23 20.52 37.89
C LYS A 6 -23.42 21.23 36.55
N ALA A 7 -23.55 22.56 36.56
CA ALA A 7 -23.71 23.38 35.36
C ALA A 7 -22.57 23.16 34.33
N ARG A 8 -21.32 23.12 34.81
CA ARG A 8 -20.17 22.90 33.93
C ARG A 8 -20.13 21.50 33.30
N ARG A 9 -20.68 20.48 33.98
CA ARG A 9 -20.78 19.13 33.42
C ARG A 9 -21.87 19.02 32.36
N GLU A 10 -22.99 19.72 32.54
CA GLU A 10 -24.07 19.79 31.54
C GLU A 10 -23.63 20.54 30.28
N GLU A 11 -22.84 21.60 30.42
CA GLU A 11 -22.24 22.31 29.30
C GLU A 11 -21.30 21.42 28.48
N LEU A 12 -20.38 20.69 29.14
CA LEU A 12 -19.48 19.75 28.47
C LEU A 12 -20.26 18.62 27.75
N ALA A 13 -21.33 18.12 28.37
CA ALA A 13 -22.21 17.13 27.76
C ALA A 13 -22.89 17.66 26.48
N LYS A 14 -23.35 18.92 26.47
CA LYS A 14 -23.93 19.56 25.28
C LYS A 14 -22.90 19.73 24.16
N ARG A 15 -21.71 20.22 24.50
CA ARG A 15 -20.61 20.41 23.55
C ARG A 15 -20.17 19.10 22.90
N PHE A 16 -20.03 18.05 23.70
CA PHE A 16 -19.61 16.73 23.21
C PHE A 16 -20.63 16.06 22.28
N LYS A 17 -21.92 16.40 22.40
CA LYS A 17 -22.96 15.93 21.47
C LYS A 17 -22.91 16.61 20.10
N ASN A 18 -22.24 17.75 19.98
CA ASN A 18 -22.15 18.50 18.73
C ASN A 18 -20.96 18.01 17.88
N PRO A 19 -21.20 17.40 16.71
CA PRO A 19 -20.13 16.87 15.86
C PRO A 19 -19.24 17.95 15.24
N VAL A 20 -19.63 19.23 15.29
CA VAL A 20 -18.84 20.36 14.76
C VAL A 20 -17.98 21.02 15.86
N ASP A 21 -18.25 20.77 17.14
CA ASP A 21 -17.47 21.35 18.25
C ASP A 21 -16.05 20.77 18.27
N SER A 22 -15.05 21.58 18.67
CA SER A 22 -13.66 21.14 18.81
C SER A 22 -13.44 20.14 19.95
N PHE A 23 -14.41 19.98 20.86
CA PHE A 23 -14.36 19.05 21.98
C PHE A 23 -14.64 17.60 21.54
N LYS A 24 -13.59 16.88 21.12
CA LYS A 24 -13.69 15.53 20.53
C LYS A 24 -13.41 14.35 21.47
N ILE A 25 -12.72 14.58 22.59
CA ILE A 25 -12.29 13.52 23.50
C ILE A 25 -12.71 13.86 24.93
N VAL A 26 -13.29 12.88 25.62
CA VAL A 26 -13.63 12.97 27.03
C VAL A 26 -13.03 11.78 27.78
N ILE A 27 -12.35 12.07 28.89
CA ILE A 27 -11.85 11.06 29.83
C ILE A 27 -12.82 10.97 31.00
N VAL A 28 -13.38 9.79 31.22
CA VAL A 28 -14.37 9.52 32.27
C VAL A 28 -13.99 8.28 33.07
N ARG A 29 -14.40 8.23 34.34
CA ARG A 29 -14.23 7.04 35.20
C ARG A 29 -15.50 6.18 35.23
N ASP A 30 -16.62 6.78 35.63
CA ASP A 30 -17.93 6.12 35.76
C ASP A 30 -19.07 6.93 35.12
N MET A 31 -18.88 8.25 35.00
CA MET A 31 -19.86 9.12 34.37
C MET A 31 -19.95 8.80 32.87
N TRP A 32 -21.15 8.95 32.32
CA TRP A 32 -21.45 8.81 30.89
C TRP A 32 -21.32 7.39 30.32
N LEU A 33 -20.93 6.40 31.14
CA LEU A 33 -21.03 4.98 30.78
C LEU A 33 -22.49 4.49 30.78
N THR A 34 -23.34 5.14 31.58
CA THR A 34 -24.79 4.85 31.68
C THR A 34 -25.61 6.11 31.43
N GLY A 35 -26.69 6.00 30.64
CA GLY A 35 -27.68 7.07 30.47
C GLY A 35 -27.26 8.27 29.61
N PHE A 36 -26.01 8.32 29.15
CA PHE A 36 -25.54 9.37 28.25
C PHE A 36 -25.63 8.91 26.78
N ASP A 37 -26.30 9.69 25.94
CA ASP A 37 -26.56 9.30 24.55
C ASP A 37 -25.98 10.33 23.58
N VAL A 38 -25.09 9.83 22.71
CA VAL A 38 -24.31 10.60 21.73
C VAL A 38 -24.25 9.77 20.44
N PRO A 39 -25.28 9.84 19.56
CA PRO A 39 -25.30 9.06 18.33
C PRO A 39 -24.05 9.20 17.43
N PRO A 40 -23.43 10.39 17.28
CA PRO A 40 -22.20 10.55 16.51
C PRO A 40 -20.95 9.89 17.11
N LEU A 41 -20.98 9.44 18.37
CA LEU A 41 -19.80 8.90 19.06
C LEU A 41 -19.39 7.57 18.44
N HIS A 42 -18.21 7.54 17.81
CA HIS A 42 -17.71 6.37 17.10
C HIS A 42 -16.75 5.52 17.94
N THR A 43 -15.81 6.12 18.66
CA THR A 43 -14.70 5.40 19.30
C THR A 43 -14.74 5.48 20.83
N MET A 44 -14.52 4.34 21.51
CA MET A 44 -14.36 4.26 22.96
C MET A 44 -13.04 3.57 23.30
N TYR A 45 -12.21 4.24 24.11
CA TYR A 45 -10.96 3.69 24.65
C TYR A 45 -11.23 3.19 26.07
N ILE A 46 -10.84 1.94 26.35
CA ILE A 46 -11.12 1.28 27.62
C ILE A 46 -9.81 0.87 28.30
N ASP A 47 -9.55 1.54 29.42
CA ASP A 47 -8.48 1.20 30.38
C ASP A 47 -9.10 1.04 31.77
N LYS A 48 -10.16 0.23 31.85
CA LYS A 48 -10.88 -0.06 33.09
C LYS A 48 -11.42 -1.50 33.10
N PRO A 49 -11.21 -2.28 34.16
CA PRO A 49 -11.82 -3.60 34.30
C PRO A 49 -13.35 -3.46 34.30
N MET A 50 -14.01 -4.07 33.30
CA MET A 50 -15.47 -4.05 33.16
C MET A 50 -15.97 -5.44 32.76
N GLN A 51 -17.11 -5.85 33.32
CA GLN A 51 -17.69 -7.18 33.10
C GLN A 51 -19.22 -7.12 33.06
N GLY A 52 -19.84 -8.12 32.43
CA GLY A 52 -21.29 -8.30 32.41
C GLY A 52 -22.06 -7.08 31.89
N HIS A 53 -23.11 -6.70 32.61
CA HIS A 53 -24.02 -5.61 32.22
C HIS A 53 -23.32 -4.25 32.06
N GLY A 54 -22.33 -3.94 32.92
CA GLY A 54 -21.60 -2.67 32.83
C GLY A 54 -20.80 -2.53 31.54
N LEU A 55 -20.21 -3.63 31.07
CA LEU A 55 -19.49 -3.68 29.80
C LEU A 55 -20.43 -3.51 28.60
N MET A 56 -21.57 -4.23 28.60
CA MET A 56 -22.58 -4.12 27.54
C MET A 56 -23.16 -2.71 27.44
N GLN A 57 -23.44 -2.07 28.58
CA GLN A 57 -23.98 -0.71 28.62
C GLN A 57 -22.99 0.33 28.09
N ALA A 58 -21.69 0.17 28.35
CA ALA A 58 -20.66 1.05 27.82
C ALA A 58 -20.50 0.88 26.30
N ILE A 59 -20.47 -0.36 25.81
CA ILE A 59 -20.30 -0.69 24.39
C ILE A 59 -21.49 -0.23 23.54
N ALA A 60 -22.71 -0.37 24.05
CA ALA A 60 -23.91 0.10 23.36
C ALA A 60 -23.89 1.63 23.10
N ARG A 61 -23.04 2.41 23.79
CA ARG A 61 -22.92 3.86 23.60
C ARG A 61 -22.29 4.22 22.27
N VAL A 62 -21.27 3.46 21.87
CA VAL A 62 -20.55 3.66 20.60
C VAL A 62 -21.25 2.98 19.43
N ASN A 63 -22.19 2.08 19.66
CA ASN A 63 -22.92 1.38 18.59
C ASN A 63 -24.30 1.98 18.26
N ARG A 64 -24.48 3.29 18.48
CA ARG A 64 -25.67 4.02 18.01
C ARG A 64 -25.58 4.33 16.52
N VAL A 65 -26.66 4.08 15.78
CA VAL A 65 -26.80 4.40 14.36
C VAL A 65 -26.77 5.91 14.16
N TYR A 66 -25.92 6.40 13.26
CA TYR A 66 -25.81 7.82 12.93
C TYR A 66 -25.19 8.03 11.54
N LYS A 67 -25.98 8.49 10.57
CA LYS A 67 -25.54 8.71 9.17
C LYS A 67 -24.80 7.48 8.60
N ASP A 68 -23.70 7.69 7.89
CA ASP A 68 -22.87 6.66 7.25
C ASP A 68 -21.88 5.98 8.22
N LYS A 69 -22.12 6.08 9.52
CA LYS A 69 -21.26 5.46 10.53
C LYS A 69 -21.38 3.93 10.43
N PRO A 70 -20.29 3.20 10.11
CA PRO A 70 -20.35 1.75 9.87
C PRO A 70 -20.54 0.94 11.17
N GLY A 71 -20.21 1.51 12.32
CA GLY A 71 -20.33 0.86 13.63
C GLY A 71 -19.62 1.64 14.73
N GLY A 72 -19.58 1.05 15.94
CA GLY A 72 -18.77 1.56 17.05
C GLY A 72 -17.41 0.87 17.16
N LEU A 73 -16.34 1.64 17.30
CA LEU A 73 -14.98 1.15 17.55
C LEU A 73 -14.69 1.12 19.05
N ILE A 74 -14.18 -0.01 19.53
CA ILE A 74 -13.70 -0.17 20.92
C ILE A 74 -12.22 -0.51 20.87
N VAL A 75 -11.43 0.32 21.54
CA VAL A 75 -10.00 0.12 21.74
C VAL A 75 -9.80 -0.31 23.19
N ASP A 76 -9.34 -1.53 23.39
CA ASP A 76 -9.25 -2.17 24.70
C ASP A 76 -7.78 -2.44 25.06
N TYR A 77 -7.35 -1.91 26.19
CA TYR A 77 -5.98 -2.06 26.70
C TYR A 77 -5.84 -3.17 27.74
N LEU A 78 -6.94 -3.78 28.21
CA LEU A 78 -6.96 -4.75 29.31
C LEU A 78 -7.37 -6.17 28.89
N GLY A 79 -7.78 -6.39 27.65
CA GLY A 79 -8.14 -7.73 27.14
C GLY A 79 -9.52 -8.21 27.58
N LEU A 80 -10.52 -7.32 27.56
CA LEU A 80 -11.93 -7.55 27.87
C LEU A 80 -12.70 -8.38 26.83
N ALA A 81 -12.06 -8.84 25.75
CA ALA A 81 -12.69 -9.64 24.70
C ALA A 81 -13.47 -10.86 25.25
N TYR A 82 -12.88 -11.59 26.20
CA TYR A 82 -13.53 -12.74 26.86
C TYR A 82 -14.77 -12.33 27.66
N HIS A 83 -14.69 -11.22 28.39
CA HIS A 83 -15.82 -10.69 29.17
C HIS A 83 -16.94 -10.16 28.28
N LEU A 84 -16.60 -9.59 27.13
CA LEU A 84 -17.56 -9.16 26.12
C LEU A 84 -18.30 -10.34 25.51
N GLN A 85 -17.57 -11.40 25.11
CA GLN A 85 -18.17 -12.61 24.54
C GLN A 85 -19.16 -13.27 25.52
N LYS A 86 -18.76 -13.37 26.80
CA LYS A 86 -19.61 -13.93 27.85
C LYS A 86 -20.87 -13.07 28.10
N ALA A 87 -20.72 -11.75 28.05
CA ALA A 87 -21.85 -10.83 28.25
C ALA A 87 -22.83 -10.83 27.05
N LEU A 88 -22.32 -10.97 25.82
CA LEU A 88 -23.13 -11.10 24.61
C LEU A 88 -23.93 -12.41 24.59
N ALA A 89 -23.31 -13.54 24.98
CA ALA A 89 -23.98 -14.84 25.05
C ALA A 89 -25.17 -14.83 26.02
N THR A 90 -25.05 -14.11 27.14
CA THR A 90 -26.15 -13.97 28.12
C THR A 90 -27.31 -13.12 27.57
N TYR A 91 -27.04 -12.22 26.63
CA TYR A 91 -28.03 -11.32 26.03
C TYR A 91 -28.77 -11.96 24.84
N THR A 92 -28.07 -12.80 24.05
CA THR A 92 -28.66 -13.53 22.92
C THR A 92 -29.59 -14.66 23.37
N GLU A 93 -29.39 -15.24 24.55
CA GLU A 93 -30.32 -16.22 25.14
C GLU A 93 -31.66 -15.60 25.57
N ALA A 94 -31.69 -14.31 25.88
CA ALA A 94 -32.89 -13.61 26.37
C ALA A 94 -33.76 -12.98 25.25
N GLY A 95 -33.32 -12.99 23.99
CA GLY A 95 -33.92 -12.17 22.92
C GLY A 95 -33.94 -12.79 21.52
N ARG A 96 -34.18 -14.10 21.38
CA ARG A 96 -34.37 -14.71 20.05
C ARG A 96 -35.72 -14.33 19.44
N SER A 97 -35.72 -13.41 18.47
CA SER A 97 -36.79 -13.25 17.49
C SER A 97 -36.54 -14.15 16.27
N THR A 98 -37.60 -14.67 15.68
CA THR A 98 -37.60 -15.63 14.54
C THR A 98 -36.94 -15.11 13.25
N GLU A 99 -36.76 -13.80 13.09
CA GLU A 99 -36.06 -13.20 11.94
C GLU A 99 -34.53 -13.40 11.99
N SER A 100 -33.94 -13.49 13.19
CA SER A 100 -32.48 -13.63 13.37
C SER A 100 -31.90 -14.99 12.95
N VAL A 101 -32.73 -16.04 12.95
CA VAL A 101 -32.31 -17.40 12.59
C VAL A 101 -32.22 -17.58 11.06
N LEU A 102 -33.12 -16.92 10.32
CA LEU A 102 -33.15 -16.94 8.85
C LEU A 102 -31.97 -16.18 8.24
N ASP A 103 -31.53 -15.10 8.89
CA ASP A 103 -30.37 -14.30 8.46
C ASP A 103 -29.04 -15.05 8.64
N GLN A 104 -28.90 -15.81 9.74
CA GLN A 104 -27.70 -16.61 10.01
C GLN A 104 -27.54 -17.78 9.02
N GLU A 105 -28.64 -18.45 8.65
CA GLU A 105 -28.58 -19.55 7.68
C GLU A 105 -28.21 -19.05 6.27
N GLN A 106 -28.74 -17.88 5.88
CA GLN A 106 -28.36 -17.23 4.62
C GLN A 106 -26.90 -16.79 4.62
N ALA A 107 -26.40 -16.21 5.72
CA ALA A 107 -25.01 -15.81 5.87
C ALA A 107 -24.06 -17.01 5.71
N VAL A 108 -24.37 -18.14 6.33
CA VAL A 108 -23.54 -19.36 6.25
C VAL A 108 -23.58 -19.99 4.86
N ASN A 109 -24.74 -20.00 4.20
CA ASN A 109 -24.84 -20.48 2.82
C ASN A 109 -24.01 -19.61 1.86
N GLU A 110 -23.99 -18.29 2.07
CA GLU A 110 -23.15 -17.38 1.30
C GLU A 110 -21.66 -17.60 1.61
N LEU A 111 -21.29 -17.80 2.88
CA LEU A 111 -19.94 -18.16 3.30
C LEU A 111 -19.44 -19.42 2.57
N LEU A 112 -20.23 -20.48 2.53
CA LEU A 112 -19.85 -21.74 1.89
C LEU A 112 -19.65 -21.57 0.37
N LYS A 113 -20.49 -20.77 -0.30
CA LYS A 113 -20.28 -20.43 -1.72
C LYS A 113 -18.96 -19.70 -1.94
N ARG A 114 -18.66 -18.69 -1.12
CA ARG A 114 -17.40 -17.93 -1.22
C ARG A 114 -16.18 -18.81 -0.89
N TYR A 115 -16.35 -19.76 0.02
CA TYR A 115 -15.31 -20.74 0.37
C TYR A 115 -15.02 -21.68 -0.80
N GLU A 116 -16.03 -22.17 -1.52
CA GLU A 116 -15.85 -22.97 -2.74
C GLU A 116 -15.14 -22.18 -3.85
N ILE A 117 -15.42 -20.87 -4.00
CA ILE A 117 -14.68 -20.02 -4.96
C ILE A 117 -13.20 -19.97 -4.60
N CYS A 118 -12.86 -19.79 -3.31
CA CYS A 118 -11.47 -19.79 -2.87
C CYS A 118 -10.81 -21.16 -3.08
N LYS A 119 -11.49 -22.27 -2.73
CA LYS A 119 -11.00 -23.61 -3.05
C LYS A 119 -10.75 -23.81 -4.55
N GLY A 120 -11.64 -23.29 -5.40
CA GLY A 120 -11.49 -23.34 -6.85
C GLY A 120 -10.25 -22.61 -7.35
N LEU A 121 -9.87 -21.50 -6.70
CA LEU A 121 -8.60 -20.80 -6.99
C LEU A 121 -7.37 -21.59 -6.56
N PHE A 122 -7.49 -22.50 -5.59
CA PHE A 122 -6.42 -23.39 -5.14
C PHE A 122 -6.63 -24.84 -5.59
N TYR A 123 -7.32 -25.04 -6.72
CA TYR A 123 -7.54 -26.38 -7.26
C TYR A 123 -6.20 -27.09 -7.55
N ASN A 124 -6.05 -28.34 -7.10
CA ASN A 124 -4.80 -29.10 -7.13
C ASN A 124 -3.64 -28.52 -6.31
N PHE A 125 -3.90 -27.59 -5.37
CA PHE A 125 -2.89 -27.10 -4.43
C PHE A 125 -3.15 -27.69 -3.04
N ASP A 126 -2.17 -28.39 -2.47
CA ASP A 126 -2.25 -28.89 -1.09
C ASP A 126 -1.69 -27.87 -0.11
N TRP A 127 -2.58 -27.26 0.68
CA TRP A 127 -2.22 -26.33 1.75
C TRP A 127 -2.19 -26.96 3.15
N SER A 128 -2.44 -28.28 3.28
CA SER A 128 -2.51 -28.97 4.59
C SER A 128 -1.23 -28.80 5.41
N LYS A 129 -0.07 -28.77 4.74
CA LYS A 129 1.25 -28.57 5.36
C LYS A 129 1.42 -27.20 6.02
N TYR A 130 0.58 -26.21 5.70
CA TYR A 130 0.59 -24.92 6.38
C TYR A 130 0.19 -25.04 7.86
N PHE A 131 -0.71 -25.99 8.18
CA PHE A 131 -1.16 -26.21 9.54
C PHE A 131 -0.32 -27.26 10.27
N THR A 132 -0.02 -28.38 9.60
CA THR A 132 0.57 -29.58 10.22
C THR A 132 2.08 -29.73 10.02
N GLY A 133 2.68 -28.96 9.11
CA GLY A 133 4.10 -29.10 8.76
C GLY A 133 5.08 -28.56 9.81
N THR A 134 6.35 -28.89 9.63
CA THR A 134 7.47 -28.27 10.36
C THR A 134 7.61 -26.78 10.00
N ALA A 135 8.34 -25.99 10.81
CA ALA A 135 8.54 -24.56 10.55
C ALA A 135 9.05 -24.27 9.13
N GLN A 136 9.94 -25.12 8.62
CA GLN A 136 10.51 -24.98 7.28
C GLN A 136 9.53 -25.40 6.16
N GLU A 137 8.66 -26.37 6.41
CA GLU A 137 7.58 -26.71 5.48
C GLU A 137 6.53 -25.61 5.40
N LYS A 138 6.16 -25.01 6.54
CA LYS A 138 5.22 -23.87 6.60
C LYS A 138 5.73 -22.69 5.80
N LEU A 139 7.03 -22.38 5.91
CA LEU A 139 7.67 -21.31 5.13
C LEU A 139 7.61 -21.56 3.62
N ASN A 140 7.67 -22.82 3.17
CA ASN A 140 7.64 -23.17 1.76
C ASN A 140 6.23 -23.23 1.13
N VAL A 141 5.17 -23.35 1.93
CA VAL A 141 3.79 -23.43 1.40
C VAL A 141 3.35 -22.08 0.84
N LEU A 142 3.67 -20.97 1.50
CA LEU A 142 3.23 -19.64 1.06
C LEU A 142 3.81 -19.25 -0.31
N PRO A 143 5.14 -19.34 -0.58
CA PRO A 143 5.69 -19.06 -1.91
C PRO A 143 5.08 -19.92 -3.02
N ARG A 144 4.84 -21.21 -2.74
CA ARG A 144 4.18 -22.11 -3.71
C ARG A 144 2.73 -21.72 -3.96
N ALA A 145 2.01 -21.29 -2.93
CA ALA A 145 0.64 -20.80 -3.04
C ALA A 145 0.57 -19.52 -3.89
N LEU A 146 1.52 -18.60 -3.69
CA LEU A 146 1.64 -17.39 -4.48
C LEU A 146 1.91 -17.70 -5.95
N GLU A 147 2.88 -18.59 -6.21
CA GLU A 147 3.19 -19.06 -7.57
C GLU A 147 1.97 -19.67 -8.25
N HIS A 148 1.22 -20.53 -7.55
CA HIS A 148 0.01 -21.15 -8.07
C HIS A 148 -1.06 -20.13 -8.46
N ILE A 149 -1.26 -19.09 -7.65
CA ILE A 149 -2.23 -18.03 -7.94
C ILE A 149 -1.74 -17.11 -9.06
N LEU A 150 -0.47 -16.73 -9.06
CA LEU A 150 0.11 -15.83 -10.06
C LEU A 150 0.21 -16.47 -11.45
N ALA A 151 0.28 -17.79 -11.53
CA ALA A 151 0.24 -18.54 -12.79
C ALA A 151 -1.14 -18.49 -13.49
N GLN A 152 -2.21 -18.17 -12.75
CA GLN A 152 -3.58 -18.14 -13.30
C GLN A 152 -3.90 -16.79 -13.95
N GLU A 153 -4.75 -16.81 -14.97
CA GLU A 153 -5.27 -15.58 -15.60
C GLU A 153 -6.06 -14.73 -14.60
N ASP A 154 -5.63 -13.47 -14.47
CA ASP A 154 -6.11 -12.51 -13.46
C ASP A 154 -6.14 -13.08 -12.02
N GLY A 155 -5.33 -14.11 -11.72
CA GLY A 155 -5.38 -14.86 -10.47
C GLY A 155 -5.21 -13.99 -9.23
N LYS A 156 -4.32 -12.98 -9.31
CA LYS A 156 -4.15 -11.96 -8.26
C LYS A 156 -5.44 -11.20 -7.97
N LYS A 157 -6.08 -10.58 -8.98
CA LYS A 157 -7.32 -9.81 -8.79
C LYS A 157 -8.44 -10.69 -8.24
N ARG A 158 -8.57 -11.90 -8.80
CA ARG A 158 -9.57 -12.90 -8.39
C ARG A 158 -9.37 -13.33 -6.94
N LEU A 159 -8.14 -13.60 -6.50
CA LEU A 159 -7.86 -13.95 -5.10
C LEU A 159 -8.17 -12.78 -4.16
N LEU A 160 -7.70 -11.57 -4.48
CA LEU A 160 -7.95 -10.39 -3.63
C LEU A 160 -9.45 -10.17 -3.40
N GLN A 161 -10.26 -10.30 -4.46
CA GLN A 161 -11.71 -10.18 -4.36
C GLN A 161 -12.33 -11.35 -3.59
N ALA A 162 -12.03 -12.59 -3.98
CA ALA A 162 -12.64 -13.79 -3.39
C ALA A 162 -12.35 -13.88 -1.88
N VAL A 163 -11.11 -13.63 -1.46
CA VAL A 163 -10.73 -13.68 -0.05
C VAL A 163 -11.33 -12.52 0.74
N ARG A 164 -11.50 -11.33 0.13
CA ARG A 164 -12.20 -10.19 0.77
C ARG A 164 -13.66 -10.55 1.05
N GLU A 165 -14.36 -11.04 0.04
CA GLU A 165 -15.78 -11.44 0.17
C GLU A 165 -15.93 -12.59 1.17
N LEU A 166 -15.06 -13.60 1.09
CA LEU A 166 -15.02 -14.71 2.05
C LEU A 166 -14.84 -14.22 3.49
N SER A 167 -13.91 -13.30 3.72
CA SER A 167 -13.62 -12.76 5.05
C SER A 167 -14.81 -11.99 5.63
N LEU A 168 -15.54 -11.25 4.79
CA LEU A 168 -16.75 -10.54 5.17
C LEU A 168 -17.88 -11.54 5.53
N SER A 169 -18.13 -12.53 4.67
CA SER A 169 -19.14 -13.56 4.92
C SER A 169 -18.82 -14.39 6.17
N PHE A 170 -17.53 -14.64 6.42
CA PHE A 170 -17.08 -15.37 7.62
C PHE A 170 -17.40 -14.60 8.90
N ALA A 171 -17.09 -13.30 8.92
CA ALA A 171 -17.42 -12.41 10.03
C ALA A 171 -18.92 -12.37 10.36
N LEU A 172 -19.78 -12.44 9.33
CA LEU A 172 -21.23 -12.45 9.49
C LEU A 172 -21.81 -13.82 9.91
N SER A 173 -21.05 -14.89 9.69
CA SER A 173 -21.50 -16.27 9.93
C SER A 173 -21.07 -16.84 11.28
N VAL A 174 -20.05 -16.26 11.92
CA VAL A 174 -19.62 -16.65 13.28
C VAL A 174 -20.71 -16.27 14.28
N PRO A 175 -21.13 -17.18 15.20
CA PRO A 175 -20.41 -18.38 15.64
C PRO A 175 -20.94 -19.74 15.09
N ASP A 176 -21.52 -19.80 13.88
CA ASP A 176 -22.03 -21.07 13.32
C ASP A 176 -20.93 -22.16 13.26
N PRO A 177 -21.19 -23.41 13.68
CA PRO A 177 -20.21 -24.50 13.65
C PRO A 177 -19.60 -24.76 12.27
N ARG A 178 -20.37 -24.57 11.19
CA ARG A 178 -19.88 -24.74 9.80
C ARG A 178 -18.89 -23.64 9.42
N ALA A 179 -19.11 -22.42 9.93
CA ALA A 179 -18.15 -21.34 9.77
C ALA A 179 -16.86 -21.65 10.55
N LEU A 180 -16.98 -22.11 11.80
CA LEU A 180 -15.82 -22.47 12.61
C LEU A 180 -15.00 -23.63 12.02
N ALA A 181 -15.63 -24.56 11.30
CA ALA A 181 -14.96 -25.69 10.66
C ALA A 181 -14.00 -25.26 9.54
N ILE A 182 -14.28 -24.16 8.82
CA ILE A 182 -13.44 -23.64 7.74
C ILE A 182 -12.50 -22.52 8.19
N ARG A 183 -12.48 -22.20 9.49
CA ARG A 183 -11.72 -21.07 10.05
C ARG A 183 -10.24 -21.11 9.67
N ASP A 184 -9.62 -22.28 9.79
CA ASP A 184 -8.19 -22.43 9.57
C ASP A 184 -7.87 -22.18 8.08
N ASP A 185 -8.68 -22.72 7.15
CA ASP A 185 -8.54 -22.44 5.71
C ASP A 185 -8.74 -20.96 5.37
N VAL A 186 -9.73 -20.30 5.99
CA VAL A 186 -9.94 -18.85 5.83
C VAL A 186 -8.68 -18.09 6.26
N ALA A 187 -8.03 -18.49 7.36
CA ALA A 187 -6.79 -17.88 7.82
C ALA A 187 -5.63 -18.11 6.82
N PHE A 188 -5.53 -19.29 6.21
CA PHE A 188 -4.55 -19.54 5.15
C PHE A 188 -4.78 -18.64 3.93
N PHE A 189 -6.02 -18.55 3.41
CA PHE A 189 -6.32 -17.70 2.27
C PHE A 189 -6.04 -16.22 2.56
N GLN A 190 -6.31 -15.77 3.79
CA GLN A 190 -5.94 -14.43 4.26
C GLN A 190 -4.44 -14.22 4.32
N ALA A 191 -3.65 -15.22 4.73
CA ALA A 191 -2.19 -15.15 4.72
C ALA A 191 -1.63 -15.00 3.29
N VAL A 192 -2.15 -15.79 2.33
CA VAL A 192 -1.75 -15.68 0.90
C VAL A 192 -2.16 -14.32 0.34
N ARG A 193 -3.37 -13.84 0.63
CA ARG A 193 -3.83 -12.50 0.25
C ARG A 193 -2.92 -11.42 0.85
N ALA A 194 -2.61 -11.49 2.14
CA ALA A 194 -1.77 -10.51 2.82
C ALA A 194 -0.35 -10.48 2.23
N ALA A 195 0.20 -11.64 1.86
CA ALA A 195 1.44 -11.72 1.12
C ALA A 195 1.30 -11.03 -0.24
N LEU A 196 0.27 -11.33 -1.05
CA LEU A 196 0.06 -10.64 -2.33
C LEU A 196 -0.10 -9.12 -2.19
N VAL A 197 -0.83 -8.65 -1.17
CA VAL A 197 -1.01 -7.20 -0.93
C VAL A 197 0.31 -6.55 -0.53
N LYS A 198 1.10 -7.16 0.36
CA LYS A 198 2.42 -6.64 0.74
C LYS A 198 3.41 -6.62 -0.43
N SER A 199 3.31 -7.57 -1.37
CA SER A 199 4.09 -7.50 -2.62
C SER A 199 3.58 -6.44 -3.60
N THR A 200 2.50 -5.70 -3.31
CA THR A 200 1.82 -4.88 -4.32
C THR A 200 1.43 -3.48 -3.88
N VAL A 201 1.44 -3.20 -2.57
CA VAL A 201 1.09 -1.89 -2.03
C VAL A 201 2.35 -1.08 -1.73
N ASP A 202 2.42 0.05 -2.45
CA ASP A 202 3.17 1.26 -2.16
C ASP A 202 3.00 1.70 -0.70
N GLY A 203 3.98 2.42 -0.15
CA GLY A 203 3.71 3.23 1.03
C GLY A 203 2.61 4.26 0.74
N GLU A 204 1.37 3.97 1.16
CA GLU A 204 0.32 4.89 1.67
C GLU A 204 -1.07 4.23 1.73
N GLN A 205 -1.39 3.72 2.94
CA GLN A 205 -2.65 3.81 3.70
C GLN A 205 -4.05 3.47 3.13
N SER A 206 -4.30 3.25 1.84
CA SER A 206 -5.72 3.17 1.39
C SER A 206 -6.42 1.80 1.54
N ALA A 207 -5.68 0.70 1.70
CA ALA A 207 -6.26 -0.65 1.89
C ALA A 207 -6.11 -1.20 3.32
N GLU A 208 -5.28 -0.57 4.16
CA GLU A 208 -5.02 -1.03 5.52
C GLU A 208 -6.22 -0.82 6.46
N ASP A 209 -7.05 0.21 6.26
CA ASP A 209 -8.16 0.48 7.18
C ASP A 209 -9.27 -0.57 7.10
N LEU A 210 -9.60 -1.05 5.89
CA LEU A 210 -10.59 -2.11 5.69
C LEU A 210 -10.03 -3.47 6.13
N ASP A 211 -8.74 -3.71 5.91
CA ASP A 211 -8.08 -4.95 6.32
C ASP A 211 -7.76 -5.01 7.81
N GLN A 212 -7.48 -3.89 8.46
CA GLN A 212 -7.45 -3.81 9.92
C GLN A 212 -8.84 -4.03 10.50
N ALA A 213 -9.90 -3.48 9.89
CA ALA A 213 -11.27 -3.75 10.32
C ALA A 213 -11.64 -5.24 10.19
N ILE A 214 -11.31 -5.87 9.06
CA ILE A 214 -11.52 -7.30 8.84
C ILE A 214 -10.67 -8.13 9.82
N ARG A 215 -9.37 -7.82 9.96
CA ARG A 215 -8.46 -8.48 10.92
C ARG A 215 -8.91 -8.32 12.37
N GLN A 216 -9.49 -7.19 12.76
CA GLN A 216 -10.02 -6.96 14.11
C GLN A 216 -11.33 -7.72 14.37
N ILE A 217 -12.16 -7.91 13.33
CA ILE A 217 -13.35 -8.75 13.42
C ILE A 217 -12.94 -10.24 13.52
N LEU A 218 -11.90 -10.65 12.80
CA LEU A 218 -11.36 -12.01 12.79
C LEU A 218 -10.42 -12.34 13.96
N SER A 219 -9.70 -11.38 14.54
CA SER A 219 -8.84 -11.61 15.72
C SER A 219 -9.67 -11.99 16.95
N ARG A 220 -10.96 -11.66 16.95
CA ARG A 220 -11.95 -12.15 17.94
C ARG A 220 -12.35 -13.61 17.71
N ALA A 221 -12.05 -14.19 16.54
CA ALA A 221 -12.39 -15.56 16.15
C ALA A 221 -11.16 -16.49 15.99
N VAL A 222 -9.95 -15.95 15.83
CA VAL A 222 -8.73 -16.71 15.56
C VAL A 222 -7.59 -16.29 16.49
N ALA A 223 -7.41 -17.03 17.57
CA ALA A 223 -6.21 -16.98 18.41
C ALA A 223 -5.25 -18.11 17.99
N ALA A 224 -4.78 -18.11 16.74
CA ALA A 224 -3.73 -19.01 16.28
C ALA A 224 -3.14 -18.53 14.94
N SER A 225 -2.13 -17.65 15.03
CA SER A 225 -1.05 -17.40 14.04
C SER A 225 -0.82 -15.89 13.83
N ASP A 226 -0.38 -15.21 14.90
CA ASP A 226 -0.08 -13.77 14.88
C ASP A 226 1.31 -13.46 14.29
N GLN A 227 1.80 -14.29 13.37
CA GLN A 227 3.06 -14.04 12.66
C GLN A 227 2.75 -13.67 11.22
N VAL A 228 2.69 -12.36 10.99
CA VAL A 228 2.64 -11.80 9.64
C VAL A 228 4.02 -11.98 9.00
N ILE A 229 4.21 -13.05 8.25
CA ILE A 229 5.49 -13.36 7.60
C ILE A 229 5.70 -12.36 6.43
N ASP A 230 6.86 -11.70 6.43
CA ASP A 230 7.35 -10.86 5.34
C ASP A 230 7.74 -11.74 4.14
N ILE A 231 7.42 -11.34 2.91
CA ILE A 231 7.62 -12.16 1.70
C ILE A 231 9.11 -12.42 1.46
N PHE A 232 9.95 -11.45 1.80
CA PHE A 232 11.41 -11.60 1.76
C PHE A 232 11.85 -12.69 2.75
N ALA A 233 11.36 -12.65 4.00
CA ALA A 233 11.61 -13.69 4.98
C ALA A 233 11.01 -15.06 4.59
N ALA A 234 9.85 -15.08 3.92
CA ALA A 234 9.19 -16.29 3.43
C ALA A 234 9.93 -16.95 2.26
N ALA A 235 10.63 -16.16 1.44
CA ALA A 235 11.49 -16.63 0.35
C ALA A 235 12.93 -16.96 0.79
N GLY A 236 13.27 -16.77 2.07
CA GLY A 236 14.63 -16.98 2.59
C GLY A 236 15.60 -15.82 2.35
N LEU A 237 15.10 -14.66 1.92
CA LEU A 237 15.88 -13.47 1.60
C LEU A 237 16.05 -12.60 2.86
N GLN A 238 17.27 -12.11 3.11
CA GLN A 238 17.51 -11.12 4.17
C GLN A 238 16.84 -9.79 3.79
N LYS A 239 16.36 -9.03 4.78
CA LYS A 239 15.85 -7.67 4.54
C LYS A 239 16.97 -6.86 3.87
N PRO A 240 16.77 -6.33 2.65
CA PRO A 240 17.82 -5.59 1.98
C PRO A 240 17.86 -4.18 2.55
N GLU A 241 18.74 -3.97 3.54
CA GLU A 241 19.39 -2.68 3.69
C GLU A 241 20.65 -2.74 2.82
N VAL A 242 20.81 -1.76 1.93
CA VAL A 242 21.93 -1.53 0.98
C VAL A 242 21.74 -2.16 -0.43
N SER A 243 21.38 -1.30 -1.38
CA SER A 243 21.25 -1.51 -2.84
C SER A 243 20.21 -2.54 -3.30
N ILE A 244 18.99 -2.05 -3.55
CA ILE A 244 17.80 -2.79 -3.99
C ILE A 244 18.00 -3.51 -5.37
N LEU A 245 19.12 -3.27 -6.05
CA LEU A 245 19.50 -3.85 -7.37
C LEU A 245 20.94 -4.39 -7.38
N SER A 246 21.39 -4.99 -6.27
CA SER A 246 22.73 -5.61 -6.22
C SER A 246 22.85 -6.80 -7.18
N GLU A 247 24.06 -7.10 -7.66
CA GLU A 247 24.29 -8.25 -8.57
C GLU A 247 23.92 -9.57 -7.90
N GLU A 248 24.18 -9.68 -6.60
CA GLU A 248 23.88 -10.85 -5.79
C GLU A 248 22.36 -11.10 -5.71
N PHE A 249 21.58 -10.04 -5.45
CA PHE A 249 20.12 -10.15 -5.39
C PHE A 249 19.50 -10.50 -6.75
N LEU A 250 19.97 -9.88 -7.84
CA LEU A 250 19.46 -10.18 -9.19
C LEU A 250 19.78 -11.62 -9.60
N ALA A 251 20.95 -12.15 -9.21
CA ALA A 251 21.30 -13.55 -9.42
C ALA A 251 20.39 -14.50 -8.62
N GLU A 252 20.12 -14.20 -7.34
CA GLU A 252 19.20 -14.99 -6.52
C GLU A 252 17.79 -15.03 -7.12
N VAL A 253 17.27 -13.89 -7.57
CA VAL A 253 15.94 -13.79 -8.18
C VAL A 253 15.86 -14.53 -9.51
N ARG A 254 16.93 -14.50 -10.32
CA ARG A 254 17.03 -15.27 -11.57
C ARG A 254 16.86 -16.77 -11.34
N ASP A 255 17.47 -17.28 -10.27
CA ASP A 255 17.50 -18.71 -9.95
C ASP A 255 16.30 -19.18 -9.10
N MET A 256 15.40 -18.27 -8.70
CA MET A 256 14.18 -18.63 -7.96
C MET A 256 13.35 -19.68 -8.72
N PRO A 257 12.88 -20.74 -8.05
CA PRO A 257 12.02 -21.74 -8.69
C PRO A 257 10.61 -21.20 -8.96
N GLN A 258 10.12 -20.26 -8.14
CA GLN A 258 8.83 -19.57 -8.34
C GLN A 258 9.00 -18.40 -9.32
N LYS A 259 8.90 -18.68 -10.63
CA LYS A 259 9.16 -17.69 -11.68
C LYS A 259 8.13 -16.56 -11.71
N ASN A 260 6.85 -16.86 -11.47
CA ASN A 260 5.82 -15.82 -11.46
C ASN A 260 5.95 -14.91 -10.23
N LEU A 261 6.38 -15.48 -9.10
CA LEU A 261 6.76 -14.70 -7.93
C LEU A 261 7.97 -13.80 -8.20
N ALA A 262 9.01 -14.31 -8.87
CA ALA A 262 10.20 -13.54 -9.24
C ALA A 262 9.85 -12.33 -10.12
N ILE A 263 8.97 -12.51 -11.12
CA ILE A 263 8.48 -11.42 -11.98
C ILE A 263 7.75 -10.36 -11.15
N GLU A 264 6.85 -10.77 -10.24
CA GLU A 264 6.10 -9.83 -9.39
C GLU A 264 7.04 -9.05 -8.45
N LEU A 265 8.07 -9.71 -7.91
CA LEU A 265 9.09 -9.09 -7.07
C LEU A 265 9.90 -8.05 -7.85
N LEU A 266 10.50 -8.43 -8.99
CA LEU A 266 11.27 -7.51 -9.84
C LEU A 266 10.42 -6.32 -10.28
N ARG A 267 9.17 -6.58 -10.72
CA ARG A 267 8.25 -5.52 -11.12
C ARG A 267 8.03 -4.51 -10.01
N LYS A 268 7.83 -4.95 -8.77
CA LYS A 268 7.63 -4.03 -7.64
C LYS A 268 8.90 -3.24 -7.37
N LEU A 269 10.03 -3.91 -7.22
CA LEU A 269 11.30 -3.25 -6.89
C LEU A 269 11.69 -2.20 -7.93
N LEU A 270 11.54 -2.53 -9.21
CA LEU A 270 11.79 -1.59 -10.30
C LEU A 270 10.81 -0.41 -10.28
N ASN A 271 9.51 -0.65 -10.03
CA ASN A 271 8.55 0.44 -9.91
C ASN A 271 8.86 1.36 -8.72
N ASP A 272 9.23 0.81 -7.57
CA ASP A 272 9.54 1.59 -6.36
C ASP A 272 10.80 2.45 -6.56
N GLU A 273 11.83 1.88 -7.18
CA GLU A 273 13.05 2.59 -7.56
C GLU A 273 12.76 3.67 -8.60
N LEU A 274 12.00 3.36 -9.64
CA LEU A 274 11.61 4.31 -10.68
C LEU A 274 10.78 5.45 -10.11
N LYS A 275 9.83 5.21 -9.19
CA LYS A 275 9.08 6.28 -8.51
C LYS A 275 9.97 7.19 -7.69
N THR A 276 10.94 6.61 -6.98
CA THR A 276 11.92 7.39 -6.21
C THR A 276 12.76 8.26 -7.14
N ARG A 277 13.17 7.71 -8.29
CA ARG A 277 13.93 8.41 -9.31
C ARG A 277 13.11 9.43 -10.10
N MET A 278 11.81 9.19 -10.31
CA MET A 278 10.89 10.11 -10.99
C MET A 278 10.83 11.47 -10.32
N LYS A 279 11.11 11.55 -9.02
CA LYS A 279 11.21 12.82 -8.28
C LYS A 279 12.44 13.64 -8.66
N LYS A 280 13.51 12.98 -9.12
CA LYS A 280 14.80 13.60 -9.46
C LYS A 280 14.99 13.77 -10.97
N ASN A 281 14.68 12.75 -11.77
CA ASN A 281 14.94 12.71 -13.21
C ASN A 281 13.73 12.17 -13.98
N LEU A 282 12.98 13.06 -14.61
CA LEU A 282 11.74 12.74 -15.32
C LEU A 282 12.00 11.97 -16.62
N VAL A 283 13.07 12.33 -17.32
CA VAL A 283 13.34 11.87 -18.69
C VAL A 283 13.72 10.40 -18.70
N GLN A 284 14.72 10.06 -17.89
CA GLN A 284 15.18 8.69 -17.74
C GLN A 284 14.13 7.80 -17.05
N SER A 285 13.39 8.36 -16.09
CA SER A 285 12.33 7.57 -15.45
C SER A 285 11.19 7.25 -16.41
N ARG A 286 10.85 8.14 -17.36
CA ARG A 286 9.84 7.86 -18.40
C ARG A 286 10.28 6.72 -19.32
N SER A 287 11.50 6.76 -19.84
CA SER A 287 11.99 5.68 -20.73
C SER A 287 12.00 4.33 -20.03
N PHE A 288 12.53 4.26 -18.81
CA PHE A 288 12.53 3.00 -18.04
C PHE A 288 11.13 2.54 -17.64
N THR A 289 10.21 3.46 -17.35
CA THR A 289 8.80 3.11 -17.10
C THR A 289 8.14 2.50 -18.33
N GLU A 290 8.37 3.08 -19.52
CA GLU A 290 7.87 2.52 -20.78
C GLU A 290 8.44 1.13 -21.07
N MET A 291 9.73 0.92 -20.82
CA MET A 291 10.38 -0.39 -20.97
C MET A 291 9.79 -1.43 -19.99
N LEU A 292 9.60 -1.04 -18.73
CA LEU A 292 8.97 -1.88 -17.72
C LEU A 292 7.54 -2.26 -18.14
N GLU A 293 6.72 -1.29 -18.51
CA GLU A 293 5.35 -1.52 -18.95
C GLU A 293 5.29 -2.42 -20.19
N ARG A 294 6.18 -2.21 -21.17
CA ARG A 294 6.25 -3.04 -22.37
C ARG A 294 6.56 -4.49 -22.04
N THR A 295 7.55 -4.72 -21.17
CA THR A 295 7.96 -6.06 -20.69
C THR A 295 6.78 -6.77 -19.99
N ILE A 296 6.09 -6.05 -19.10
CA ILE A 296 4.91 -6.59 -18.39
C ILE A 296 3.76 -6.90 -19.36
N ARG A 297 3.50 -6.03 -20.35
CA ARG A 297 2.44 -6.27 -21.34
C ARG A 297 2.77 -7.46 -22.23
N ALA A 298 4.02 -7.61 -22.65
CA ALA A 298 4.48 -8.77 -23.42
C ALA A 298 4.28 -10.07 -22.63
N TYR A 299 4.56 -10.06 -21.32
CA TYR A 299 4.26 -11.18 -20.42
C TYR A 299 2.76 -11.48 -20.30
N GLN A 300 1.94 -10.46 -20.03
CA GLN A 300 0.48 -10.61 -19.89
C GLN A 300 -0.17 -11.17 -21.16
N ASN A 301 0.35 -10.76 -22.33
CA ASN A 301 -0.10 -11.26 -23.63
C ASN A 301 0.52 -12.62 -24.01
N ARG A 302 1.27 -13.26 -23.10
CA ARG A 302 2.01 -14.52 -23.31
C ARG A 302 2.87 -14.51 -24.58
N THR A 303 3.42 -13.34 -24.92
CA THR A 303 4.27 -13.15 -26.11
C THR A 303 5.71 -13.61 -25.85
N ILE A 304 6.13 -13.63 -24.57
CA ILE A 304 7.45 -14.03 -24.10
C ILE A 304 7.32 -14.98 -22.91
N GLU A 305 8.30 -15.86 -22.73
CA GLU A 305 8.31 -16.84 -21.62
C GLU A 305 8.72 -16.20 -20.29
N SER A 306 8.32 -16.78 -19.15
CA SER A 306 8.66 -16.26 -17.82
C SER A 306 10.16 -16.06 -17.61
N ALA A 307 11.01 -16.90 -18.20
CA ALA A 307 12.47 -16.77 -18.12
C ALA A 307 12.99 -15.55 -18.90
N GLU A 308 12.40 -15.25 -20.06
CA GLU A 308 12.75 -14.10 -20.89
C GLU A 308 12.32 -12.80 -20.21
N VAL A 309 11.13 -12.78 -19.61
CA VAL A 309 10.64 -11.63 -18.81
C VAL A 309 11.58 -11.32 -17.66
N ILE A 310 12.01 -12.34 -16.92
CA ILE A 310 12.95 -12.16 -15.81
C ILE A 310 14.26 -11.58 -16.33
N ALA A 311 14.78 -12.06 -17.46
CA ALA A 311 16.00 -11.54 -18.07
C ALA A 311 15.83 -10.06 -18.50
N GLU A 312 14.71 -9.69 -19.14
CA GLU A 312 14.43 -8.30 -19.52
C GLU A 312 14.33 -7.37 -18.30
N LEU A 313 13.67 -7.82 -17.23
CA LEU A 313 13.56 -7.05 -15.99
C LEU A 313 14.91 -6.92 -15.27
N ILE A 314 15.76 -7.94 -15.30
CA ILE A 314 17.13 -7.88 -14.77
C ILE A 314 17.98 -6.92 -15.59
N ASN A 315 17.90 -6.97 -16.92
CA ASN A 315 18.62 -6.02 -17.78
C ASN A 315 18.19 -4.59 -17.49
N LEU A 316 16.89 -4.34 -17.30
CA LEU A 316 16.37 -3.04 -16.91
C LEU A 316 16.93 -2.58 -15.55
N ALA A 317 17.05 -3.50 -14.58
CA ALA A 317 17.70 -3.22 -13.29
C ALA A 317 19.18 -2.81 -13.47
N GLU A 318 19.90 -3.50 -14.33
CA GLU A 318 21.30 -3.21 -14.65
C GLU A 318 21.44 -1.83 -15.32
N GLU A 319 20.60 -1.50 -16.29
CA GLU A 319 20.58 -0.20 -16.96
C GLU A 319 20.31 0.96 -15.99
N ILE A 320 19.35 0.80 -15.07
CA ILE A 320 19.05 1.79 -14.02
C ILE A 320 20.28 2.04 -13.14
N ARG A 321 21.01 0.98 -12.81
CA ARG A 321 22.22 1.05 -11.99
C ARG A 321 23.40 1.66 -12.74
N GLU A 322 23.57 1.34 -14.01
CA GLU A 322 24.59 1.96 -14.85
C GLU A 322 24.33 3.46 -15.02
N ALA A 323 23.07 3.85 -15.23
CA ALA A 323 22.66 5.25 -15.24
C ALA A 323 23.07 5.99 -13.96
N GLN A 324 22.95 5.36 -12.78
CA GLN A 324 23.43 5.95 -11.52
C GLN A 324 24.95 6.11 -11.50
N LYS A 325 25.70 5.07 -11.88
CA LYS A 325 27.16 5.12 -11.96
C LYS A 325 27.65 6.16 -12.98
N ARG A 326 26.88 6.43 -14.05
CA ARG A 326 27.21 7.49 -15.03
C ARG A 326 27.18 8.87 -14.38
N GLY A 327 26.19 9.18 -13.55
CA GLY A 327 26.14 10.44 -12.80
C GLY A 327 27.40 10.67 -11.96
N GLU A 328 27.84 9.64 -11.24
CA GLU A 328 29.07 9.67 -10.44
C GLU A 328 30.33 9.86 -11.31
N LYS A 329 30.45 9.13 -12.43
CA LYS A 329 31.59 9.23 -13.36
C LYS A 329 31.70 10.61 -14.01
N LEU A 330 30.57 11.24 -14.32
CA LEU A 330 30.53 12.56 -14.96
C LEU A 330 30.76 13.71 -13.95
N ASN A 331 30.88 13.39 -12.66
CA ASN A 331 31.04 14.35 -11.56
C ASN A 331 29.98 15.47 -11.61
N LEU A 332 28.74 15.06 -11.85
CA LEU A 332 27.54 15.89 -11.84
C LEU A 332 26.71 15.54 -10.61
N ASN A 333 26.05 16.53 -10.01
CA ASN A 333 25.06 16.26 -8.97
C ASN A 333 23.74 15.71 -9.56
N ASP A 334 22.84 15.23 -8.70
CA ASP A 334 21.55 14.63 -9.10
C ASP A 334 20.68 15.57 -9.96
N ASP A 335 20.73 16.88 -9.73
CA ASP A 335 19.99 17.86 -10.53
C ASP A 335 20.65 18.06 -11.90
N GLU A 336 21.97 18.20 -11.93
CA GLU A 336 22.78 18.38 -13.14
C GLU A 336 22.68 17.17 -14.08
N ILE A 337 22.72 15.95 -13.56
CA ILE A 337 22.56 14.75 -14.39
C ILE A 337 21.15 14.66 -14.99
N ALA A 338 20.13 15.13 -14.27
CA ALA A 338 18.76 15.15 -14.80
C ALA A 338 18.59 16.15 -15.95
N PHE A 339 19.24 17.32 -15.87
CA PHE A 339 19.29 18.27 -17.00
C PHE A 339 20.17 17.76 -18.15
N TYR A 340 21.27 17.06 -17.85
CA TYR A 340 22.09 16.40 -18.86
C TYR A 340 21.28 15.36 -19.65
N ASP A 341 20.59 14.45 -18.96
CA ASP A 341 19.74 13.42 -19.58
C ASP A 341 18.60 14.06 -20.39
N ALA A 342 18.05 15.19 -19.94
CA ALA A 342 17.03 15.95 -20.69
C ALA A 342 17.53 16.57 -22.00
N LEU A 343 18.83 16.84 -22.10
CA LEU A 343 19.48 17.32 -23.33
C LEU A 343 19.90 16.18 -24.26
N GLU A 344 20.17 15.00 -23.68
CA GLU A 344 20.61 13.76 -24.35
C GLU A 344 19.49 13.09 -25.16
N VAL A 345 18.21 13.33 -24.86
CA VAL A 345 17.03 12.75 -25.57
C VAL A 345 17.12 12.84 -27.10
N ASN A 346 17.83 13.84 -27.62
CA ASN A 346 18.16 13.88 -29.04
C ASN A 346 19.59 13.35 -29.21
N ASP A 347 19.75 12.05 -29.49
CA ASP A 347 21.06 11.38 -29.65
C ASP A 347 22.04 12.11 -30.59
N SER A 348 21.50 12.88 -31.54
CA SER A 348 22.26 13.73 -32.46
C SER A 348 22.98 14.91 -31.77
N ALA A 349 22.48 15.39 -30.63
CA ALA A 349 23.08 16.48 -29.89
C ALA A 349 24.39 16.06 -29.20
N VAL A 350 24.44 14.84 -28.63
CA VAL A 350 25.65 14.28 -28.02
C VAL A 350 26.75 14.09 -29.07
N GLN A 351 26.39 13.57 -30.25
CA GLN A 351 27.34 13.35 -31.34
C GLN A 351 27.93 14.64 -31.91
N VAL A 352 27.20 15.76 -31.83
CA VAL A 352 27.63 17.05 -32.41
C VAL A 352 28.35 17.94 -31.41
N LEU A 353 27.94 17.94 -30.14
CA LEU A 353 28.49 18.83 -29.10
C LEU A 353 29.53 18.16 -28.20
N GLY A 354 29.43 16.84 -28.02
CA GLY A 354 30.22 16.08 -27.04
C GLY A 354 29.79 16.28 -25.59
N ASP A 355 30.16 15.32 -24.73
CA ASP A 355 29.74 15.27 -23.32
C ASP A 355 30.16 16.50 -22.51
N ASP A 356 31.34 17.09 -22.79
CA ASP A 356 31.86 18.22 -22.00
C ASP A 356 31.08 19.52 -22.24
N ALA A 357 30.57 19.73 -23.47
CA ALA A 357 29.69 20.85 -23.76
C ALA A 357 28.31 20.66 -23.11
N LEU A 358 27.77 19.44 -23.14
CA LEU A 358 26.49 19.10 -22.51
C LEU A 358 26.55 19.23 -20.98
N LYS A 359 27.65 18.81 -20.34
CA LYS A 359 27.90 19.07 -18.91
C LYS A 359 27.88 20.56 -18.58
N GLY A 360 28.54 21.38 -19.41
CA GLY A 360 28.55 22.83 -19.27
C GLY A 360 27.15 23.44 -19.35
N ILE A 361 26.35 23.00 -20.34
CA ILE A 361 24.96 23.41 -20.49
C ILE A 361 24.14 22.98 -19.26
N ALA A 362 24.26 21.73 -18.82
CA ALA A 362 23.50 21.20 -17.68
C ALA A 362 23.77 21.98 -16.39
N ARG A 363 25.04 22.29 -16.09
CA ARG A 363 25.42 23.13 -14.93
C ARG A 363 24.85 24.54 -15.01
N GLU A 364 24.99 25.19 -16.17
CA GLU A 364 24.46 26.56 -16.38
C GLU A 364 22.93 26.58 -16.33
N LEU A 365 22.25 25.51 -16.78
CA LEU A 365 20.80 25.36 -16.66
C LEU A 365 20.36 25.22 -15.20
N VAL A 366 21.01 24.36 -14.41
CA VAL A 366 20.69 24.19 -12.98
C VAL A 366 20.84 25.52 -12.23
N GLU A 367 21.95 26.23 -12.42
CA GLU A 367 22.16 27.55 -11.80
C GLU A 367 21.10 28.56 -12.23
N THR A 368 20.77 28.59 -13.52
CA THR A 368 19.75 29.51 -14.06
C THR A 368 18.37 29.21 -13.49
N VAL A 369 17.99 27.94 -13.40
CA VAL A 369 16.71 27.54 -12.80
C VAL A 369 16.70 27.92 -11.32
N ARG A 370 17.75 27.58 -10.56
CA ARG A 370 17.86 27.87 -9.11
C ARG A 370 17.75 29.35 -8.77
N ASN A 371 18.38 30.21 -9.57
CA ASN A 371 18.32 31.66 -9.38
C ASN A 371 16.95 32.26 -9.73
N ASN A 372 16.10 31.52 -10.45
CA ASN A 372 14.79 32.00 -10.92
C ASN A 372 13.60 31.27 -10.27
N VAL A 373 13.82 30.22 -9.47
CA VAL A 373 12.75 29.57 -8.70
C VAL A 373 12.21 30.56 -7.68
N THR A 374 11.00 31.04 -7.92
CA THR A 374 10.21 31.85 -6.99
C THR A 374 9.13 30.97 -6.38
N ILE A 375 8.67 31.30 -5.16
CA ILE A 375 7.71 30.49 -4.36
C ILE A 375 6.41 30.16 -5.14
N ASP A 376 6.02 30.98 -6.13
CA ASP A 376 4.80 30.80 -6.95
C ASP A 376 5.06 30.25 -8.39
N TRP A 377 6.14 29.48 -8.57
CA TRP A 377 6.61 28.98 -9.87
C TRP A 377 5.56 28.21 -10.69
N THR A 378 4.75 27.38 -10.03
CA THR A 378 3.78 26.48 -10.67
C THR A 378 2.52 27.17 -11.19
N VAL A 379 2.33 28.47 -10.92
CA VAL A 379 1.05 29.16 -11.17
C VAL A 379 1.16 30.33 -12.17
N ARG A 380 2.37 30.82 -12.51
CA ARG A 380 2.55 32.01 -13.38
C ARG A 380 3.17 31.68 -14.75
N GLU A 381 2.37 31.71 -15.81
CA GLU A 381 2.80 31.59 -17.22
C GLU A 381 3.95 32.55 -17.60
N THR A 382 3.99 33.74 -16.98
CA THR A 382 5.02 34.75 -17.22
C THR A 382 6.42 34.31 -16.81
N VAL A 383 6.54 33.50 -15.76
CA VAL A 383 7.83 33.01 -15.27
C VAL A 383 8.32 31.86 -16.17
N ARG A 384 7.41 30.97 -16.57
CA ARG A 384 7.69 29.89 -17.55
C ARG A 384 8.18 30.44 -18.89
N ALA A 385 7.55 31.51 -19.39
CA ALA A 385 7.96 32.17 -20.62
C ALA A 385 9.35 32.80 -20.53
N LYS A 386 9.69 33.44 -19.39
CA LYS A 386 11.04 33.99 -19.16
C LYS A 386 12.11 32.90 -19.14
N LEU A 387 11.81 31.80 -18.46
CA LEU A 387 12.73 30.68 -18.33
C LEU A 387 12.95 29.98 -19.67
N ARG A 388 11.89 29.82 -20.48
CA ARG A 388 11.99 29.32 -21.86
C ARG A 388 12.94 30.14 -22.72
N VAL A 389 12.92 31.47 -22.58
CA VAL A 389 13.84 32.36 -23.32
C VAL A 389 15.28 32.18 -22.84
N MET A 390 15.49 32.02 -21.53
CA MET A 390 16.82 31.79 -20.96
C MET A 390 17.41 30.44 -21.36
N VAL A 391 16.61 29.36 -21.30
CA VAL A 391 17.01 28.02 -21.79
C VAL A 391 17.40 28.08 -23.26
N LYS A 392 16.58 28.71 -24.14
CA LYS A 392 16.92 28.89 -25.56
C LYS A 392 18.22 29.67 -25.77
N ARG A 393 18.50 30.67 -24.92
CA ARG A 393 19.74 31.46 -24.99
C ARG A 393 20.95 30.61 -24.63
N ILE A 394 20.86 29.80 -23.57
CA ILE A 394 21.94 28.89 -23.14
C ILE A 394 22.19 27.85 -24.24
N LEU A 395 21.15 27.20 -24.78
CA LEU A 395 21.30 26.25 -25.88
C LEU A 395 22.01 26.86 -27.11
N ARG A 396 21.68 28.12 -27.47
CA ARG A 396 22.36 28.82 -28.57
C ARG A 396 23.81 29.18 -28.25
N LYS A 397 24.11 29.60 -27.01
CA LYS A 397 25.46 29.97 -26.56
C LYS A 397 26.44 28.81 -26.73
N TYR A 398 26.00 27.58 -26.45
CA TYR A 398 26.84 26.39 -26.58
C TYR A 398 26.76 25.71 -27.95
N GLY A 399 25.99 26.26 -28.91
CA GLY A 399 25.92 25.72 -30.27
C GLY A 399 24.98 24.52 -30.44
N TYR A 400 23.95 24.37 -29.60
CA TYR A 400 22.98 23.27 -29.72
C TYR A 400 22.20 23.32 -31.04
N PRO A 401 22.04 22.19 -31.76
CA PRO A 401 21.40 22.13 -33.09
C PRO A 401 20.03 22.84 -33.14
N PRO A 402 19.82 23.84 -34.02
CA PRO A 402 18.60 24.65 -34.05
C PRO A 402 17.30 23.87 -34.32
N ASP A 403 17.40 22.77 -35.06
CA ASP A 403 16.33 21.83 -35.39
C ASP A 403 15.82 21.06 -34.16
N MET A 404 16.71 20.78 -33.21
CA MET A 404 16.39 20.04 -31.98
C MET A 404 16.15 20.94 -30.75
N GLN A 405 16.45 22.24 -30.85
CA GLN A 405 16.32 23.20 -29.74
C GLN A 405 14.91 23.25 -29.14
N GLU A 406 13.85 23.16 -29.95
CA GLU A 406 12.49 23.33 -29.44
C GLU A 406 12.04 22.16 -28.58
N LYS A 407 12.35 20.92 -28.99
CA LYS A 407 12.09 19.71 -28.20
C LYS A 407 12.91 19.71 -26.93
N ALA A 408 14.23 19.94 -27.03
CA ALA A 408 15.12 20.01 -25.87
C ALA A 408 14.67 21.08 -24.85
N THR A 409 14.24 22.26 -25.33
CA THR A 409 13.71 23.31 -24.45
C THR A 409 12.46 22.84 -23.68
N THR A 410 11.60 22.06 -24.32
CA THR A 410 10.36 21.58 -23.69
C THR A 410 10.68 20.55 -22.62
N THR A 411 11.53 19.57 -22.93
CA THR A 411 12.00 18.55 -21.99
C THR A 411 12.72 19.18 -20.78
N VAL A 412 13.60 20.15 -21.01
CA VAL A 412 14.31 20.89 -19.96
C VAL A 412 13.36 21.67 -19.06
N LEU A 413 12.29 22.26 -19.61
CA LEU A 413 11.28 22.96 -18.82
C LEU A 413 10.45 22.00 -17.95
N GLU A 414 10.07 20.84 -18.47
CA GLU A 414 9.38 19.81 -17.69
C GLU A 414 10.25 19.30 -16.53
N GLN A 415 11.55 19.09 -16.79
CA GLN A 415 12.52 18.72 -15.77
C GLN A 415 12.72 19.84 -14.72
N ALA A 416 12.77 21.10 -15.14
CA ALA A 416 12.85 22.24 -14.23
C ALA A 416 11.61 22.38 -13.34
N GLU A 417 10.41 22.11 -13.86
CA GLU A 417 9.16 22.12 -13.09
C GLU A 417 9.15 21.04 -12.00
N LEU A 418 9.76 19.89 -12.26
CA LEU A 418 9.89 18.79 -11.30
C LEU A 418 10.81 19.19 -10.13
N ILE A 419 12.05 19.59 -10.44
CA ILE A 419 13.06 19.96 -9.43
C ILE A 419 12.63 21.18 -8.61
N ALA A 420 11.97 22.16 -9.25
CA ALA A 420 11.48 23.34 -8.54
C ALA A 420 10.45 23.02 -7.44
N ARG A 421 9.71 21.90 -7.55
CA ARG A 421 8.80 21.46 -6.47
C ARG A 421 9.57 20.96 -5.24
N ASP A 422 10.68 20.27 -5.45
CA ASP A 422 11.54 19.78 -4.37
C ASP A 422 12.33 20.89 -3.68
N TRP A 423 12.63 22.00 -4.36
CA TRP A 423 13.33 23.15 -3.76
C TRP A 423 12.42 24.13 -3.01
N VAL A 424 11.11 24.07 -3.23
CA VAL A 424 10.10 24.97 -2.62
C VAL A 424 9.35 24.30 -1.46
N GLY A 425 9.36 22.96 -1.40
CA GLY A 425 8.89 22.17 -0.25
C GLY A 425 9.94 22.07 0.84
#